data_AF-A0A2A4NER2-F1
#
_entry.id   AF-A0A2A4NER2-F1
#
_cell.length_a   1.000
_cell.length_b   1.000
_cell.length_c   1.000
_cell.angle_alpha   90.00
_cell.angle_beta   90.00
_cell.angle_gamma   90.00
#
_symmetry.space_group_name_H-M   'P 1'
#
loop_
_entity.id
_entity.type
_entity.pdbx_description
1 polymer ?
#
loop_
_entity_poly.entity_id
_entity_poly.type
_entity_poly.pdbx_seq_one_letter_code
_entity_poly.pdbx_strand_id
1 'polypeptide(L)'
;MNDNVGILFIMEKEEPQSFWMKDTYISLDIIYLNKDFKIVKIQKYTQPLSEQSIPSIEKSKYVIEVIGGFYDKMNDPAASGRGI
;
A
#
# COMPACT_ATOMS: atom_id res chain seq x y z
N MET A 1 3.64 -9.68 -9.60
CA MET A 1 3.59 -9.97 -8.16
C MET A 1 2.43 -10.92 -7.93
N ASN A 2 2.60 -11.94 -7.08
CA ASN A 2 1.52 -12.88 -6.76
C ASN A 2 0.54 -12.19 -5.81
N ASP A 3 -0.76 -12.50 -5.92
CA ASP A 3 -1.85 -11.93 -5.12
C ASP A 3 -1.64 -12.03 -3.60
N ASN A 4 -0.83 -12.99 -3.14
CA ASN A 4 -0.57 -13.26 -1.72
C ASN A 4 0.80 -12.77 -1.25
N VAL A 5 1.49 -11.95 -2.04
CA VAL A 5 2.81 -11.41 -1.69
C VAL A 5 2.72 -9.90 -1.53
N GLY A 6 3.43 -9.37 -0.54
CA GLY A 6 3.55 -7.95 -0.26
C GLY A 6 4.99 -7.58 0.11
N ILE A 7 5.32 -6.30 0.03
CA ILE A 7 6.56 -5.73 0.55
C ILE A 7 6.20 -4.86 1.75
N LEU A 8 6.87 -5.07 2.87
CA LEU A 8 6.73 -4.26 4.08
C LEU A 8 7.96 -3.37 4.25
N PHE A 9 7.75 -2.07 4.26
CA PHE A 9 8.74 -1.07 4.64
C PHE A 9 8.52 -0.66 6.10
N ILE A 10 9.58 -0.70 6.90
CA ILE A 10 9.60 -0.23 8.28
C ILE A 10 10.51 0.99 8.35
N MET A 11 9.94 2.16 8.63
CA MET A 11 10.68 3.41 8.66
C MET A 11 11.39 3.60 10.00
N GLU A 12 12.50 4.32 10.03
CA GLU A 12 13.22 4.60 11.29
C GLU A 12 12.40 5.49 12.24
N LYS A 13 11.63 6.43 11.69
CA LYS A 13 10.80 7.38 12.44
C LYS A 13 9.35 7.36 11.95
N GLU A 14 8.42 7.69 12.85
CA GLU A 14 7.03 7.93 12.50
C GLU A 14 6.88 9.40 12.05
N GLU A 15 6.82 9.60 10.75
CA GLU A 15 6.73 10.91 10.09
C GLU A 15 6.00 10.77 8.75
N PRO A 16 5.58 11.86 8.08
CA PRO A 16 4.98 11.75 6.76
C PRO A 16 5.95 11.07 5.80
N GLN A 17 5.49 9.98 5.17
CA GLN A 17 6.27 9.20 4.19
C GLN A 17 5.74 9.48 2.80
N SER A 18 6.58 9.32 1.77
CA SER A 18 6.14 9.39 0.38
C SER A 18 6.87 8.39 -0.49
N PHE A 19 6.14 7.82 -1.44
CA PHE A 19 6.62 6.86 -2.42
C PHE A 19 6.30 7.37 -3.83
N TRP A 20 6.87 6.72 -4.85
CA TRP A 20 6.53 6.90 -6.26
C TRP A 20 6.55 5.54 -6.96
N MET A 21 6.21 5.51 -8.24
CA MET A 21 6.20 4.29 -9.06
C MET A 21 7.33 4.29 -10.10
N LYS A 22 8.38 5.10 -9.90
CA LYS A 22 9.56 5.12 -10.77
C LYS A 22 10.13 3.70 -10.88
N ASP A 23 10.39 3.27 -12.11
CA ASP A 23 10.91 1.93 -12.44
C ASP A 23 10.03 0.75 -11.94
N THR A 24 8.76 1.01 -11.62
CA THR A 24 7.80 -0.01 -11.19
C THR A 24 6.75 -0.25 -12.29
N TYR A 25 6.79 -1.45 -12.88
CA TYR A 25 6.02 -1.81 -14.08
C TYR A 25 4.64 -2.42 -13.80
N ILE A 26 4.32 -2.70 -12.54
CA ILE A 26 3.03 -3.25 -12.11
C ILE A 26 2.29 -2.23 -11.26
N SER A 27 0.96 -2.21 -11.35
CA SER A 27 0.13 -1.39 -10.46
C SER A 27 0.15 -1.99 -9.05
N LEU A 28 0.19 -1.12 -8.04
CA LEU A 28 0.23 -1.51 -6.64
C LEU A 28 -0.87 -0.78 -5.86
N ASP A 29 -1.29 -1.36 -4.74
CA ASP A 29 -1.91 -0.59 -3.66
C ASP A 29 -0.81 -0.28 -2.64
N ILE A 30 -0.68 0.99 -2.25
CA ILE A 30 0.24 1.45 -1.21
C ILE A 30 -0.56 1.79 0.05
N ILE A 31 -0.31 1.07 1.13
CA ILE A 31 -1.04 1.18 2.40
C ILE A 31 -0.10 1.76 3.46
N TYR A 32 -0.42 2.95 3.94
CA TYR A 32 0.32 3.65 4.99
C TYR A 32 -0.29 3.35 6.35
N LEU A 33 0.56 2.98 7.31
CA LEU A 33 0.17 2.65 8.69
C LEU A 33 0.97 3.50 9.69
N ASN A 34 0.30 4.03 10.71
CA ASN A 34 0.96 4.66 11.85
C ASN A 34 1.60 3.61 12.78
N LYS A 35 2.27 4.05 13.85
CA LYS A 35 2.96 3.16 14.81
C LYS A 35 2.02 2.17 15.54
N ASP A 36 0.73 2.50 15.61
CA ASP A 36 -0.32 1.69 16.25
C ASP A 36 -0.99 0.74 15.24
N PHE A 37 -0.39 0.55 14.05
CA PHE A 37 -0.92 -0.26 12.94
C PHE A 37 -2.27 0.20 12.40
N LYS A 38 -2.64 1.48 12.59
CA LYS A 38 -3.84 2.04 11.98
C LYS A 38 -3.52 2.54 10.58
N ILE A 39 -4.39 2.20 9.63
CA ILE A 39 -4.35 2.73 8.27
C ILE A 39 -4.58 4.23 8.33
N VAL A 40 -3.61 5.00 7.85
CA VAL A 40 -3.72 6.46 7.72
C VAL A 40 -4.04 6.89 6.30
N LYS A 41 -3.62 6.11 5.30
CA LYS A 41 -3.96 6.30 3.89
C LYS A 41 -3.81 5.01 3.12
N ILE A 42 -4.65 4.84 2.10
CA ILE A 42 -4.46 3.85 1.05
C ILE A 42 -4.44 4.57 -0.29
N GLN A 43 -3.38 4.40 -1.06
CA GLN A 43 -3.36 4.75 -2.48
C GLN A 43 -3.59 3.48 -3.29
N LYS A 44 -4.78 3.33 -3.85
CA LYS A 44 -5.13 2.17 -4.69
C LYS A 44 -4.70 2.37 -6.13
N TYR A 45 -4.52 1.28 -6.86
CA TYR A 45 -4.27 1.23 -8.31
C TYR A 45 -3.27 2.30 -8.77
N THR A 46 -2.09 2.32 -8.16
CA THR A 46 -1.05 3.26 -8.55
C THR A 46 -0.71 3.11 -10.03
N GLN A 47 -0.38 4.24 -10.66
CA GLN A 47 -0.01 4.28 -12.06
C GLN A 47 1.45 3.81 -12.23
N PRO A 48 1.72 2.70 -12.95
CA PRO A 48 3.08 2.25 -13.23
C PRO A 48 3.92 3.36 -13.87
N LEU A 49 5.22 3.36 -13.54
CA LEU A 49 6.23 4.30 -14.05
C LEU A 49 6.01 5.78 -13.68
N SER A 50 4.99 6.11 -12.89
CA SER A 50 4.74 7.48 -12.46
C SER A 50 5.77 7.96 -11.44
N GLU A 51 6.37 9.13 -11.69
CA GLU A 51 7.25 9.81 -10.72
C GLU A 51 6.48 10.77 -9.79
N GLN A 52 5.15 10.80 -9.88
CA GLN A 52 4.34 11.61 -8.98
C GLN A 52 4.46 11.10 -7.54
N SER A 53 4.72 12.04 -6.62
CA SER A 53 4.83 11.76 -5.19
C SER A 53 3.48 11.33 -4.62
N ILE A 54 3.48 10.22 -3.87
CA ILE A 54 2.32 9.65 -3.19
C ILE A 54 2.56 9.80 -1.68
N PRO A 55 2.14 10.92 -1.06
CA PRO A 55 2.39 11.15 0.36
C PRO A 55 1.37 10.42 1.24
N SER A 56 1.78 10.01 2.44
CA SER A 56 0.90 9.39 3.46
C SER A 56 -0.14 10.33 4.05
N ILE A 57 -0.02 11.65 3.83
CA ILE A 57 -0.82 12.75 4.41
C ILE A 57 -0.61 12.91 5.93
N GLU A 58 -0.69 11.82 6.69
CA GLU A 58 -0.39 11.76 8.12
C GLU A 58 0.92 11.02 8.39
N LYS A 59 1.36 10.96 9.65
CA LYS A 59 2.59 10.25 10.01
C LYS A 59 2.42 8.74 9.78
N SER A 60 3.41 8.13 9.14
CA SER A 60 3.47 6.71 8.86
C SER A 60 4.77 6.12 9.40
N LYS A 61 4.66 4.97 10.08
CA LYS A 61 5.81 4.17 10.54
C LYS A 61 6.03 2.96 9.65
N TYR A 62 4.97 2.44 9.05
CA TYR A 62 5.01 1.31 8.14
C TYR A 62 4.33 1.64 6.82
N VAL A 63 4.82 1.04 5.74
CA VAL A 63 4.19 1.11 4.41
C VAL A 63 4.14 -0.30 3.85
N ILE A 64 2.99 -0.73 3.35
CA ILE A 64 2.81 -2.02 2.69
C ILE A 64 2.50 -1.77 1.22
N GLU A 65 3.26 -2.44 0.34
CA GLU A 65 2.96 -2.52 -1.09
C GLU A 65 2.44 -3.92 -1.43
N VAL A 66 1.29 -3.98 -2.09
CA VAL A 66 0.66 -5.20 -2.61
C VAL A 66 0.23 -4.98 -4.05
N ILE A 67 -0.12 -6.05 -4.78
CA ILE A 67 -0.64 -5.92 -6.13
C ILE A 67 -1.88 -5.00 -6.16
N GLY A 68 -1.99 -4.15 -7.19
CA GLY A 68 -3.09 -3.21 -7.33
C GLY A 68 -4.45 -3.90 -7.30
N GLY A 69 -5.38 -3.35 -6.53
CA GLY A 69 -6.73 -3.90 -6.33
C GLY A 69 -6.83 -4.98 -5.25
N PHE A 70 -5.72 -5.33 -4.58
CA PHE A 70 -5.74 -6.24 -3.44
C PHE A 70 -6.67 -5.74 -2.32
N TYR A 71 -6.64 -4.44 -2.01
CA TYR A 71 -7.46 -3.90 -0.92
C TYR A 71 -8.95 -4.07 -1.19
N ASP A 72 -9.39 -3.78 -2.43
CA ASP A 72 -10.80 -3.94 -2.80
C ASP A 72 -11.21 -5.41 -2.77
N LYS A 73 -10.36 -6.32 -3.27
CA LYS A 73 -10.60 -7.77 -3.22
C LYS A 73 -10.77 -8.28 -1.79
N MET A 74 -9.94 -7.83 -0.85
CA MET A 74 -10.00 -8.26 0.55
C MET A 74 -11.14 -7.61 1.33
N ASN A 75 -11.56 -6.41 0.93
CA ASN A 75 -12.64 -5.68 1.56
C ASN A 75 -14.01 -5.94 0.88
N ASP A 76 -14.06 -6.80 -0.14
CA ASP A 76 -15.30 -7.27 -0.75
C ASP A 76 -16.03 -8.22 0.22
N PRO A 77 -17.23 -7.87 0.70
CA PRO A 77 -18.02 -8.73 1.57
C PRO A 77 -18.30 -10.11 0.96
N ALA A 78 -18.39 -10.22 -0.37
CA ALA A 78 -18.61 -11.48 -1.07
C ALA A 78 -17.35 -12.36 -1.19
N ALA A 79 -16.16 -11.77 -1.01
CA ALA A 79 -14.87 -12.48 -1.05
C ALA A 79 -14.47 -13.10 0.30
N SER A 80 -15.14 -12.73 1.39
CA SER A 80 -14.87 -13.18 2.77
C SER A 80 -14.98 -14.69 3.04
N GLY A 81 -15.32 -15.50 2.02
CA GLY A 81 -15.41 -16.97 2.10
C GLY A 81 -14.25 -17.76 1.51
N ARG A 82 -13.23 -17.12 0.92
CA ARG A 82 -12.02 -17.81 0.41
C ARG A 82 -10.84 -17.50 1.31
N GLY A 83 -10.74 -18.26 2.39
CA GLY A 83 -9.57 -18.27 3.27
C GLY A 83 -8.30 -18.61 2.50
N ILE A 84 -7.22 -17.95 2.92
CA ILE A 84 -5.84 -18.37 2.69
C ILE A 84 -5.60 -19.82 3.11
#